data_AF-A0A962PYW4-F1
#
_entry.id   AF-A0A962PYW4-F1
#
_cell.length_a   1.000
_cell.length_b   1.000
_cell.length_c   1.000
_cell.angle_alpha   90.00
_cell.angle_beta   90.00
_cell.angle_gamma   90.00
#
_symmetry.space_group_name_H-M   'P 1'
#
loop_
_entity.id
_entity.type
_entity.pdbx_description
1 polymer ?
#
loop_
_entity_poly.entity_id
_entity_poly.type
_entity_poly.pdbx_seq_one_letter_code
_entity_poly.pdbx_strand_id
1 'polypeptide(L)'
;MKTIHGLHTPLLACLLLAACDNNNNNKKDEVEPPTPPAATAVAREATAASDLLAGPLARSSSGDFVLENELFRVIIQKPGRNWFGIGTYGGNIIDVSRRQSDGSFLPDHLEEFVTGINIENTPNFTEVEITNPGADGEEAQICARGPDDLLDNQNPSSQIRSRGFPFPASADDRDLPLEIQTCYSLAANQPYLTIDTRLTNTSSEDVSLWWVEYLSGSGEVQAFQPEAGFGEPLFTAGCPASAVVACDGGECDQCNYLAYAGHDGAAGVSYGLIHEVPDSASFSTDGVNVLILGSSLIKIVAGSPPNFTVPANGEFSLRRYFAVGDGSASSIADIRNQIDGIHTGELAGTVSSGGEPVANASVAVFQTLDPNSTPPILFVAGNTSTDASGKYRLSLPPGDYEVQANADGYLFANDKPAAISIARDT
;
A
#
# COMPACT_ATOMS: atom_id res chain seq x y z
N MET A 1 -5.20 -90.78 15.67
CA MET A 1 -5.77 -90.60 14.31
C MET A 1 -5.32 -89.22 13.84
N LYS A 2 -4.28 -89.09 12.98
CA LYS A 2 -4.37 -89.05 11.49
C LYS A 2 -5.57 -88.18 11.04
N THR A 3 -5.45 -87.07 10.30
CA THR A 3 -4.42 -86.69 9.30
C THR A 3 -4.52 -85.18 9.01
N ILE A 4 -3.40 -84.64 8.51
CA ILE A 4 -3.04 -83.28 8.11
C ILE A 4 -3.72 -82.86 6.79
N HIS A 5 -3.88 -81.55 6.52
CA HIS A 5 -3.43 -80.83 5.30
C HIS A 5 -3.52 -79.31 5.54
N GLY A 6 -2.36 -78.63 5.49
CA GLY A 6 -2.21 -77.18 5.56
C GLY A 6 -2.10 -76.55 4.17
N LEU A 7 -2.37 -75.25 4.10
CA LEU A 7 -2.30 -74.45 2.87
C LEU A 7 -1.23 -73.36 2.99
N HIS A 8 -0.54 -73.15 1.87
CA HIS A 8 0.78 -72.55 1.70
C HIS A 8 0.79 -71.02 1.57
N THR A 9 1.89 -70.42 2.05
CA THR A 9 2.39 -69.07 1.74
C THR A 9 3.62 -69.22 0.83
N PRO A 10 3.77 -68.52 -0.31
CA PRO A 10 5.02 -68.55 -1.05
C PRO A 10 5.90 -67.33 -0.70
N LEU A 11 7.07 -67.65 -0.17
CA LEU A 11 8.26 -66.82 -0.07
C LEU A 11 9.03 -66.99 -1.38
N LEU A 12 9.31 -65.92 -2.15
CA LEU A 12 10.06 -66.03 -3.40
C LEU A 12 11.51 -65.53 -3.24
N ALA A 13 12.40 -66.40 -3.72
CA ALA A 13 13.85 -66.46 -3.59
C ALA A 13 14.66 -65.22 -4.01
N CYS A 14 15.70 -64.94 -3.23
CA CYS A 14 16.92 -64.27 -3.70
C CYS A 14 17.78 -65.29 -4.47
N LEU A 15 18.16 -64.95 -5.71
CA LEU A 15 19.17 -65.64 -6.49
C LEU A 15 20.28 -64.63 -6.82
N LEU A 16 21.44 -64.85 -6.21
CA LEU A 16 22.71 -64.21 -6.55
C LEU A 16 23.30 -64.92 -7.79
N LEU A 17 23.54 -64.17 -8.85
CA LEU A 17 24.50 -64.52 -9.90
C LEU A 17 25.38 -63.31 -10.18
N ALA A 18 26.68 -63.50 -9.95
CA ALA A 18 27.74 -62.56 -10.25
C ALA A 18 28.11 -62.60 -11.74
N ALA A 19 28.39 -61.44 -12.34
CA ALA A 19 29.29 -61.33 -13.49
C ALA A 19 29.78 -59.89 -13.70
N CYS A 20 31.10 -59.74 -13.57
CA CYS A 20 32.02 -58.91 -14.35
C CYS A 20 31.64 -57.45 -14.68
N ASP A 21 32.35 -56.58 -13.95
CA ASP A 21 33.05 -55.38 -14.40
C ASP A 21 33.02 -55.10 -15.92
N ASN A 22 32.31 -54.05 -16.30
CA ASN A 22 32.61 -53.30 -17.51
C ASN A 22 32.33 -51.83 -17.24
N ASN A 23 33.43 -51.11 -17.01
CA ASN A 23 33.52 -49.66 -16.98
C ASN A 23 32.70 -49.04 -18.12
N ASN A 24 31.60 -48.37 -17.78
CA ASN A 24 31.05 -47.27 -18.55
C ASN A 24 30.41 -46.30 -17.56
N ASN A 25 31.19 -45.28 -17.19
CA ASN A 25 30.70 -44.10 -16.50
C ASN A 25 29.69 -43.37 -17.39
N ASN A 26 28.43 -43.76 -17.30
CA ASN A 26 27.29 -42.91 -17.65
C ASN A 26 26.48 -42.72 -16.36
N LYS A 27 27.06 -41.98 -15.41
CA LYS A 27 26.21 -41.17 -14.54
C LYS A 27 25.52 -40.19 -15.48
N LYS A 28 24.24 -40.42 -15.74
CA LYS A 28 23.37 -39.33 -16.15
C LYS A 28 23.46 -38.33 -15.00
N ASP A 29 24.17 -37.24 -15.22
CA ASP A 29 24.04 -36.06 -14.38
C ASP A 29 22.54 -35.75 -14.35
N GLU A 30 21.90 -36.04 -13.22
CA GLU A 30 20.64 -35.39 -12.89
C GLU A 30 20.97 -33.91 -12.89
N VAL A 31 20.55 -33.23 -13.97
CA VAL A 31 20.64 -31.79 -14.08
C VAL A 31 19.81 -31.25 -12.93
N GLU A 32 20.48 -30.80 -11.88
CA GLU A 32 19.86 -30.06 -10.80
C GLU A 32 19.05 -28.92 -11.46
N PRO A 33 17.74 -28.79 -11.14
CA PRO A 33 16.94 -27.76 -11.74
C PRO A 33 17.65 -26.42 -11.53
N PRO A 34 17.75 -25.57 -12.56
CA PRO A 34 18.48 -24.32 -12.45
C PRO A 34 17.95 -23.54 -11.24
N THR A 35 18.86 -23.13 -10.36
CA THR A 35 18.51 -22.26 -9.24
C THR A 35 17.76 -21.06 -9.81
N PRO A 36 16.57 -20.72 -9.27
CA PRO A 36 15.86 -19.52 -9.70
C PRO A 36 16.81 -18.32 -9.65
N PRO A 37 16.71 -17.38 -10.61
CA PRO A 37 17.45 -16.13 -10.51
C PRO A 37 17.21 -15.50 -9.13
N ALA A 38 18.25 -14.93 -8.53
CA ALA A 38 18.07 -14.18 -7.30
C ALA A 38 17.06 -13.06 -7.51
N ALA A 39 16.21 -12.81 -6.51
CA ALA A 39 15.30 -11.68 -6.51
C ALA A 39 16.10 -10.38 -6.60
N THR A 40 15.69 -9.47 -7.48
CA THR A 40 16.38 -8.19 -7.74
C THR A 40 15.35 -7.11 -8.02
N ALA A 41 15.64 -5.89 -7.60
CA ALA A 41 14.93 -4.70 -8.08
C ALA A 41 15.68 -4.08 -9.27
N VAL A 42 14.94 -3.48 -10.20
CA VAL A 42 15.49 -2.83 -11.39
C VAL A 42 14.82 -1.49 -11.68
N ALA A 43 15.61 -0.51 -12.10
CA ALA A 43 15.15 0.75 -12.65
C ALA A 43 15.59 0.88 -14.12
N ARG A 44 14.68 1.32 -14.99
CA ARG A 44 14.96 1.53 -16.43
C ARG A 44 13.99 2.52 -17.05
N GLU A 45 14.38 3.11 -18.18
CA GLU A 45 13.46 3.86 -19.03
C GLU A 45 12.58 2.90 -19.84
N ALA A 46 11.28 3.21 -19.94
CA ALA A 46 10.31 2.45 -20.71
C ALA A 46 10.51 2.70 -22.22
N THR A 47 11.08 1.72 -22.91
CA THR A 47 11.41 1.83 -24.34
C THR A 47 10.67 0.81 -25.19
N ALA A 48 10.07 -0.21 -24.57
CA ALA A 48 9.30 -1.24 -25.23
C ALA A 48 7.87 -1.34 -24.66
N ALA A 49 6.94 -1.88 -25.46
CA ALA A 49 5.58 -2.12 -25.00
C ALA A 49 5.50 -3.07 -23.78
N SER A 50 6.49 -3.95 -23.61
CA SER A 50 6.59 -4.85 -22.44
C SER A 50 6.97 -4.16 -21.14
N ASP A 51 7.44 -2.90 -21.20
CA ASP A 51 7.72 -2.08 -20.02
C ASP A 51 6.46 -1.44 -19.45
N LEU A 52 5.44 -1.25 -20.29
CA LEU A 52 4.21 -0.56 -19.94
C LEU A 52 3.26 -1.48 -19.19
N LEU A 53 2.40 -0.87 -18.38
CA LEU A 53 1.30 -1.54 -17.69
C LEU A 53 0.00 -1.41 -18.48
N ALA A 54 -0.96 -2.26 -18.16
CA ALA A 54 -2.27 -2.29 -18.79
C ALA A 54 -3.34 -2.29 -17.70
N GLY A 55 -4.54 -1.83 -18.03
CA GLY A 55 -5.64 -1.69 -17.09
C GLY A 55 -6.57 -0.57 -17.55
N PRO A 56 -7.75 -0.42 -16.93
CA PRO A 56 -8.67 0.67 -17.25
C PRO A 56 -8.07 2.05 -17.02
N LEU A 57 -7.13 2.19 -16.06
CA LEU A 57 -6.47 3.45 -15.77
C LEU A 57 -5.04 3.58 -16.29
N ALA A 58 -4.43 2.51 -16.81
CA ALA A 58 -3.04 2.57 -17.27
C ALA A 58 -2.78 3.73 -18.25
N ARG A 59 -1.88 4.63 -17.87
CA ARG A 59 -1.45 5.80 -18.65
C ARG A 59 0.04 5.79 -18.97
N SER A 60 0.78 4.73 -18.67
CA SER A 60 2.19 4.62 -19.00
C SER A 60 2.45 4.73 -20.51
N SER A 61 3.56 5.36 -20.84
CA SER A 61 3.97 5.66 -22.21
C SER A 61 5.48 5.49 -22.36
N SER A 62 5.95 5.36 -23.60
CA SER A 62 7.39 5.33 -23.85
C SER A 62 8.06 6.62 -23.36
N GLY A 63 9.22 6.46 -22.72
CA GLY A 63 9.98 7.50 -22.05
C GLY A 63 9.64 7.71 -20.57
N ASP A 64 8.53 7.13 -20.08
CA ASP A 64 8.31 7.02 -18.63
C ASP A 64 9.34 6.04 -18.03
N PHE A 65 9.43 5.98 -16.71
CA PHE A 65 10.43 5.20 -15.99
C PHE A 65 9.79 4.04 -15.25
N VAL A 66 10.45 2.89 -15.26
CA VAL A 66 9.98 1.66 -14.61
C VAL A 66 10.83 1.40 -13.36
N LEU A 67 10.17 1.18 -12.23
CA LEU A 67 10.71 0.50 -11.05
C LEU A 67 10.01 -0.84 -10.89
N GLU A 68 10.76 -1.92 -10.76
CA GLU A 68 10.20 -3.28 -10.76
C GLU A 68 11.02 -4.23 -9.89
N ASN A 69 10.33 -5.11 -9.17
CA ASN A 69 10.93 -6.31 -8.57
C ASN A 69 10.07 -7.54 -8.93
N GLU A 70 10.31 -8.66 -8.25
CA GLU A 70 9.56 -9.90 -8.44
C GLU A 70 8.10 -9.81 -7.97
N LEU A 71 7.73 -8.82 -7.15
CA LEU A 71 6.41 -8.66 -6.57
C LEU A 71 5.51 -7.71 -7.37
N PHE A 72 6.04 -6.60 -7.88
CA PHE A 72 5.25 -5.60 -8.60
C PHE A 72 6.10 -4.71 -9.52
N ARG A 73 5.39 -3.92 -10.34
CA ARG A 73 5.94 -2.86 -11.19
C ARG A 73 5.23 -1.54 -10.91
N VAL A 74 6.00 -0.46 -10.91
CA VAL A 74 5.54 0.93 -10.81
C VAL A 74 6.10 1.72 -11.97
N ILE A 75 5.28 2.63 -12.51
CA ILE A 75 5.68 3.58 -13.53
C ILE A 75 5.74 4.98 -12.92
N ILE A 76 6.89 5.64 -13.09
CA ILE A 76 7.12 7.05 -12.75
C ILE A 76 7.10 7.86 -14.05
N GLN A 77 6.30 8.91 -14.08
CA GLN A 77 6.14 9.73 -15.28
C GLN A 77 7.43 10.44 -15.69
N LYS A 78 7.65 10.59 -16.99
CA LYS A 78 8.72 11.44 -17.53
C LYS A 78 8.50 12.93 -17.22
N PRO A 79 9.58 13.75 -17.21
CA PRO A 79 9.48 15.19 -16.99
C PRO A 79 8.57 15.90 -18.00
N GLY A 80 7.97 17.02 -17.58
CA GLY A 80 7.17 17.88 -18.46
C GLY A 80 5.88 17.26 -18.98
N ARG A 81 5.48 16.10 -18.46
CA ARG A 81 4.17 15.50 -18.72
C ARG A 81 3.10 16.37 -18.06
N ASN A 82 2.26 17.00 -18.89
CA ASN A 82 1.03 17.63 -18.44
C ASN A 82 -0.13 16.79 -18.97
N TRP A 83 -0.85 16.14 -18.06
CA TRP A 83 -2.04 15.37 -18.38
C TRP A 83 -3.13 15.74 -17.38
N PHE A 84 -4.39 15.50 -17.75
CA PHE A 84 -5.53 15.91 -16.94
C PHE A 84 -5.76 14.94 -15.78
N GLY A 85 -4.81 14.89 -14.85
CA GLY A 85 -4.85 14.16 -13.57
C GLY A 85 -4.79 15.11 -12.38
N ILE A 86 -4.40 14.61 -11.20
CA ILE A 86 -4.20 15.47 -10.03
C ILE A 86 -2.94 16.30 -10.22
N GLY A 87 -1.81 15.64 -10.40
CA GLY A 87 -0.51 16.25 -10.62
C GLY A 87 -0.49 16.94 -11.97
N THR A 88 -0.22 18.24 -11.95
CA THR A 88 -0.08 19.02 -13.18
C THR A 88 1.17 18.64 -13.97
N TYR A 89 2.18 18.08 -13.29
CA TYR A 89 3.51 17.82 -13.82
C TYR A 89 3.91 16.35 -13.67
N GLY A 90 4.81 15.89 -14.55
CA GLY A 90 5.38 14.55 -14.52
C GLY A 90 6.30 14.31 -13.32
N GLY A 91 6.93 13.13 -13.25
CA GLY A 91 7.76 12.70 -12.12
C GLY A 91 7.01 11.99 -10.98
N ASN A 92 5.68 11.84 -11.08
CA ASN A 92 4.84 11.16 -10.09
C ASN A 92 4.58 9.68 -10.46
N ILE A 93 4.11 8.91 -9.49
CA ILE A 93 3.62 7.54 -9.72
C ILE A 93 2.30 7.61 -10.48
N ILE A 94 2.21 6.94 -11.64
CA ILE A 94 1.05 6.98 -12.53
C ILE A 94 0.38 5.63 -12.72
N ASP A 95 1.16 4.55 -12.83
CA ASP A 95 0.63 3.20 -12.99
C ASP A 95 1.31 2.27 -11.99
N VAL A 96 0.55 1.36 -11.41
CA VAL A 96 1.07 0.33 -10.51
C VAL A 96 0.37 -0.99 -10.80
N SER A 97 1.14 -2.08 -10.84
CA SER A 97 0.55 -3.41 -10.95
C SER A 97 1.34 -4.45 -10.20
N ARG A 98 0.63 -5.23 -9.39
CA ARG A 98 1.16 -6.42 -8.73
C ARG A 98 1.38 -7.54 -9.74
N ARG A 99 2.48 -8.26 -9.58
CA ARG A 99 2.79 -9.47 -10.36
C ARG A 99 2.04 -10.68 -9.79
N GLN A 100 1.51 -11.48 -10.68
CA GLN A 100 0.86 -12.75 -10.39
C GLN A 100 1.86 -13.91 -10.46
N SER A 101 1.47 -15.05 -9.89
CA SER A 101 2.32 -16.26 -9.86
C SER A 101 2.69 -16.81 -11.24
N ASP A 102 1.90 -16.50 -12.28
CA ASP A 102 2.19 -16.87 -13.68
C ASP A 102 3.10 -15.87 -14.40
N GLY A 103 3.57 -14.83 -13.69
CA GLY A 103 4.45 -13.78 -14.20
C GLY A 103 3.73 -12.60 -14.85
N SER A 104 2.41 -12.69 -15.08
CA SER A 104 1.60 -11.60 -15.59
C SER A 104 1.35 -10.52 -14.53
N PHE A 105 0.81 -9.38 -14.92
CA PHE A 105 0.44 -8.29 -14.01
C PHE A 105 -1.09 -8.20 -13.88
N LEU A 106 -1.56 -7.88 -12.68
CA LEU A 106 -2.94 -7.43 -12.48
C LEU A 106 -3.20 -6.13 -13.25
N PRO A 107 -4.45 -5.83 -13.62
CA PRO A 107 -4.76 -4.56 -14.27
C PRO A 107 -4.48 -3.38 -13.34
N ASP A 108 -3.93 -2.31 -13.90
CA ASP A 108 -3.76 -1.04 -13.22
C ASP A 108 -5.11 -0.31 -13.05
N HIS A 109 -5.37 0.10 -11.82
CA HIS A 109 -6.57 0.82 -11.37
C HIS A 109 -6.19 2.07 -10.57
N LEU A 110 -4.92 2.46 -10.63
CA LEU A 110 -4.44 3.65 -9.99
C LEU A 110 -4.59 4.84 -10.93
N GLU A 111 -4.96 6.01 -10.42
CA GLU A 111 -4.87 7.23 -11.21
C GLU A 111 -3.54 7.94 -10.97
N GLU A 112 -3.26 8.40 -9.74
CA GLU A 112 -2.00 9.07 -9.44
C GLU A 112 -1.76 9.19 -7.93
N PHE A 113 -0.48 9.19 -7.54
CA PHE A 113 -0.04 9.57 -6.19
C PHE A 113 0.95 10.73 -6.31
N VAL A 114 0.60 11.86 -5.69
CA VAL A 114 1.30 13.14 -5.87
C VAL A 114 1.59 13.78 -4.53
N THR A 115 2.84 14.15 -4.29
CA THR A 115 3.20 14.95 -3.11
C THR A 115 2.75 16.39 -3.33
N GLY A 116 2.12 16.99 -2.32
CA GLY A 116 1.73 18.39 -2.32
C GLY A 116 2.52 19.21 -1.30
N ILE A 117 2.91 20.41 -1.71
CA ILE A 117 3.60 21.38 -0.89
C ILE A 117 2.64 22.54 -0.64
N ASN A 118 2.54 22.98 0.61
CA ASN A 118 1.71 24.10 1.01
C ASN A 118 0.23 23.98 0.57
N ILE A 119 -0.29 22.76 0.56
CA ILE A 119 -1.64 22.41 0.06
C ILE A 119 -1.75 22.58 -1.46
N GLU A 120 -1.84 23.79 -2.00
CA GLU A 120 -2.14 23.98 -3.43
C GLU A 120 -0.94 23.97 -4.37
N ASN A 121 0.22 23.53 -3.93
CA ASN A 121 1.37 23.41 -4.81
C ASN A 121 1.79 21.94 -4.96
N THR A 122 2.34 21.62 -6.12
CA THR A 122 2.96 20.32 -6.42
C THR A 122 4.33 20.54 -7.04
N PRO A 123 5.26 19.58 -6.93
CA PRO A 123 6.53 19.71 -7.60
C PRO A 123 6.35 19.70 -9.12
N ASN A 124 6.87 20.73 -9.80
CA ASN A 124 7.06 20.73 -11.25
C ASN A 124 8.37 20.03 -11.57
N PHE A 125 8.38 18.69 -11.55
CA PHE A 125 9.59 17.95 -11.85
C PHE A 125 10.03 18.16 -13.30
N THR A 126 11.16 18.87 -13.45
CA THR A 126 11.78 19.18 -14.75
C THR A 126 12.87 18.19 -15.11
N GLU A 127 13.28 17.35 -14.16
CA GLU A 127 14.28 16.31 -14.31
C GLU A 127 13.81 15.03 -13.61
N VAL A 128 14.01 13.88 -14.26
CA VAL A 128 13.82 12.54 -13.70
C VAL A 128 15.01 11.70 -14.16
N GLU A 129 15.72 11.12 -13.20
CA GLU A 129 16.95 10.36 -13.45
C GLU A 129 16.92 9.03 -12.70
N ILE A 130 17.45 7.99 -13.33
CA ILE A 130 17.77 6.73 -12.66
C ILE A 130 19.10 6.91 -11.95
N THR A 131 19.06 7.08 -10.62
CA THR A 131 20.25 7.27 -9.80
C THR A 131 20.92 5.96 -9.42
N ASN A 132 20.13 4.87 -9.35
CA ASN A 132 20.64 3.51 -9.25
C ASN A 132 19.81 2.56 -10.12
N PRO A 133 20.37 1.92 -11.17
CA PRO A 133 19.63 0.95 -11.97
C PRO A 133 19.27 -0.33 -11.19
N GLY A 134 19.93 -0.61 -10.07
CA GLY A 134 19.81 -1.88 -9.36
C GLY A 134 20.35 -3.05 -10.18
N ALA A 135 19.67 -4.19 -10.14
CA ALA A 135 20.01 -5.47 -10.80
C ALA A 135 21.28 -6.18 -10.30
N ASP A 136 22.12 -5.52 -9.50
CA ASP A 136 23.33 -6.05 -8.87
C ASP A 136 23.10 -6.56 -7.44
N GLY A 137 21.86 -6.53 -6.98
CA GLY A 137 21.45 -6.89 -5.62
C GLY A 137 21.19 -5.69 -4.72
N GLU A 138 21.58 -4.49 -5.15
CA GLU A 138 21.23 -3.23 -4.47
C GLU A 138 19.82 -2.76 -4.84
N GLU A 139 19.29 -1.80 -4.09
CA GLU A 139 18.00 -1.17 -4.41
C GLU A 139 18.06 -0.40 -5.73
N ALA A 140 16.99 -0.49 -6.51
CA ALA A 140 16.82 0.37 -7.68
C ALA A 140 16.24 1.71 -7.24
N GLN A 141 16.71 2.82 -7.81
CA GLN A 141 16.30 4.16 -7.42
C GLN A 141 16.12 5.10 -8.62
N ILE A 142 15.04 5.88 -8.57
CA ILE A 142 14.70 6.94 -9.52
C ILE A 142 14.41 8.21 -8.75
N CYS A 143 15.03 9.32 -9.11
CA CYS A 143 14.81 10.62 -8.47
C CYS A 143 14.26 11.64 -9.47
N ALA A 144 13.23 12.34 -9.05
CA ALA A 144 12.63 13.48 -9.76
C ALA A 144 13.01 14.79 -9.04
N ARG A 145 13.33 15.84 -9.78
CA ARG A 145 13.73 17.15 -9.24
C ARG A 145 13.09 18.31 -9.99
N GLY A 146 12.69 19.35 -9.26
CA GLY A 146 12.11 20.55 -9.82
C GLY A 146 11.66 21.56 -8.77
N PRO A 147 11.26 22.77 -9.20
CA PRO A 147 10.68 23.75 -8.30
C PRO A 147 9.27 23.35 -7.84
N ASP A 148 8.83 24.02 -6.79
CA ASP A 148 7.42 24.14 -6.43
C ASP A 148 6.62 24.92 -7.49
N ASP A 149 5.36 24.53 -7.74
CA ASP A 149 4.48 25.17 -8.73
C ASP A 149 3.00 24.85 -8.44
N LEU A 150 2.07 25.58 -9.03
CA LEU A 150 0.63 25.47 -8.78
C LEU A 150 0.03 24.09 -9.13
N LEU A 151 -0.82 23.58 -8.24
CA LEU A 151 -1.78 22.50 -8.49
C LEU A 151 -3.01 23.04 -9.23
N ASP A 152 -2.95 23.06 -10.57
CA ASP A 152 -3.98 23.72 -11.39
C ASP A 152 -5.32 22.95 -11.41
N ASN A 153 -5.28 21.61 -11.44
CA ASN A 153 -6.45 20.81 -11.84
C ASN A 153 -7.48 20.56 -10.71
N GLN A 154 -7.04 20.40 -9.46
CA GLN A 154 -7.96 20.11 -8.32
C GLN A 154 -8.42 21.37 -7.58
N ASN A 155 -7.58 22.42 -7.54
CA ASN A 155 -7.84 23.69 -6.84
C ASN A 155 -8.50 23.51 -5.44
N PRO A 156 -7.76 22.95 -4.45
CA PRO A 156 -8.27 22.68 -3.10
C PRO A 156 -9.03 23.85 -2.45
N SER A 157 -8.57 25.08 -2.63
CA SER A 157 -9.11 26.29 -2.05
C SER A 157 -10.52 26.57 -2.56
N SER A 158 -10.78 26.38 -3.86
CA SER A 158 -12.11 26.47 -4.45
C SER A 158 -13.05 25.41 -3.88
N GLN A 159 -12.56 24.18 -3.72
CA GLN A 159 -13.34 23.06 -3.17
C GLN A 159 -13.67 23.26 -1.69
N ILE A 160 -12.72 23.76 -0.90
CA ILE A 160 -12.91 24.04 0.53
C ILE A 160 -13.87 25.23 0.72
N ARG A 161 -13.72 26.29 -0.08
CA ARG A 161 -14.60 27.47 -0.03
C ARG A 161 -16.03 27.17 -0.50
N SER A 162 -16.20 26.32 -1.52
CA SER A 162 -17.54 25.93 -2.00
C SER A 162 -18.34 25.18 -0.93
N ARG A 163 -17.65 24.47 -0.04
CA ARG A 163 -18.20 23.80 1.15
C ARG A 163 -18.41 24.74 2.34
N GLY A 164 -18.13 26.04 2.20
CA GLY A 164 -18.38 27.07 3.19
C GLY A 164 -17.26 27.27 4.22
N PHE A 165 -16.10 26.66 4.02
CA PHE A 165 -14.95 26.81 4.92
C PHE A 165 -13.99 27.91 4.43
N PRO A 166 -13.39 28.71 5.34
CA PRO A 166 -12.29 29.60 4.97
C PRO A 166 -11.07 28.79 4.51
N PHE A 167 -10.26 29.40 3.66
CA PHE A 167 -9.00 28.83 3.21
C PHE A 167 -7.88 29.85 3.39
N PRO A 168 -6.72 29.48 3.98
CA PRO A 168 -5.66 30.42 4.29
C PRO A 168 -5.01 30.94 3.00
N ALA A 169 -4.95 32.26 2.83
CA ALA A 169 -4.33 32.89 1.67
C ALA A 169 -2.83 32.58 1.52
N SER A 170 -2.17 32.08 2.57
CA SER A 170 -0.78 31.65 2.50
C SER A 170 -0.59 30.30 1.80
N ALA A 171 -1.65 29.53 1.58
CA ALA A 171 -1.66 28.26 0.85
C ALA A 171 -2.42 28.35 -0.49
N ASP A 172 -2.93 29.52 -0.84
CA ASP A 172 -3.74 29.72 -2.04
C ASP A 172 -2.83 30.18 -3.17
N ASP A 173 -2.53 29.27 -4.11
CA ASP A 173 -1.67 29.50 -5.28
C ASP A 173 -0.40 30.31 -4.93
N ARG A 174 0.49 29.71 -4.12
CA ARG A 174 1.66 30.41 -3.61
C ARG A 174 2.94 29.60 -3.74
N ASP A 175 3.67 29.89 -4.80
CA ASP A 175 5.02 29.39 -5.01
C ASP A 175 5.95 29.71 -3.84
N LEU A 176 6.57 28.68 -3.30
CA LEU A 176 7.59 28.77 -2.27
C LEU A 176 8.99 28.73 -2.90
N PRO A 177 10.01 29.37 -2.28
CA PRO A 177 11.38 29.34 -2.79
C PRO A 177 12.07 28.01 -2.46
N LEU A 178 11.47 26.90 -2.88
CA LEU A 178 11.89 25.53 -2.60
C LEU A 178 12.28 24.83 -3.90
N GLU A 179 13.41 24.14 -3.86
CA GLU A 179 13.72 23.07 -4.81
C GLU A 179 13.34 21.73 -4.17
N ILE A 180 12.60 20.91 -4.90
CA ILE A 180 12.01 19.67 -4.42
C ILE A 180 12.67 18.51 -5.16
N GLN A 181 13.15 17.53 -4.41
CA GLN A 181 13.61 16.26 -4.96
C GLN A 181 12.84 15.12 -4.31
N THR A 182 12.24 14.23 -5.11
CA THR A 182 11.61 13.00 -4.63
C THR A 182 12.31 11.79 -5.24
N CYS A 183 12.81 10.90 -4.39
CA CYS A 183 13.43 9.64 -4.79
C CYS A 183 12.54 8.45 -4.42
N TYR A 184 12.29 7.61 -5.41
CA TYR A 184 11.56 6.35 -5.30
C TYR A 184 12.58 5.22 -5.30
N SER A 185 12.65 4.45 -4.21
CA SER A 185 13.60 3.35 -4.05
C SER A 185 12.86 2.02 -3.85
N LEU A 186 13.34 0.97 -4.51
CA LEU A 186 12.77 -0.38 -4.44
C LEU A 186 13.87 -1.41 -4.20
N ALA A 187 13.70 -2.23 -3.17
CA ALA A 187 14.55 -3.39 -2.91
C ALA A 187 13.90 -4.70 -3.40
N ALA A 188 14.71 -5.76 -3.48
CA ALA A 188 14.22 -7.12 -3.70
C ALA A 188 13.40 -7.61 -2.49
N ASN A 189 12.36 -8.41 -2.73
CA ASN A 189 11.44 -8.97 -1.74
C ASN A 189 10.67 -7.93 -0.93
N GLN A 190 10.68 -6.67 -1.36
CA GLN A 190 10.00 -5.58 -0.68
C GLN A 190 8.65 -5.31 -1.36
N PRO A 191 7.52 -5.37 -0.64
CA PRO A 191 6.18 -5.10 -1.20
C PRO A 191 5.81 -3.60 -1.18
N TYR A 192 6.80 -2.71 -1.12
CA TYR A 192 6.61 -1.26 -1.09
C TYR A 192 7.79 -0.52 -1.70
N LEU A 193 7.53 0.68 -2.21
CA LEU A 193 8.55 1.69 -2.50
C LEU A 193 8.83 2.52 -1.25
N THR A 194 10.08 2.89 -1.04
CA THR A 194 10.42 4.02 -0.15
C THR A 194 10.40 5.31 -0.96
N ILE A 195 9.72 6.33 -0.43
CA ILE A 195 9.59 7.66 -1.03
C ILE A 195 10.26 8.67 -0.11
N ASP A 196 11.43 9.15 -0.51
CA ASP A 196 12.16 10.20 0.18
C ASP A 196 12.01 11.52 -0.57
N THR A 197 11.33 12.50 0.03
CA THR A 197 11.25 13.86 -0.54
C THR A 197 12.09 14.81 0.30
N ARG A 198 13.02 15.50 -0.35
CA ARG A 198 13.83 16.56 0.21
C ARG A 198 13.38 17.91 -0.35
N LEU A 199 13.12 18.85 0.56
CA LEU A 199 12.90 20.25 0.27
C LEU A 199 14.19 21.02 0.57
N THR A 200 14.66 21.80 -0.40
CA THR A 200 15.83 22.68 -0.24
C THR A 200 15.37 24.12 -0.32
N ASN A 201 15.55 24.88 0.76
CA ASN A 201 15.20 26.29 0.81
C ASN A 201 16.27 27.13 0.14
N THR A 202 15.89 27.84 -0.92
CA THR A 202 16.79 28.67 -1.74
C THR A 202 16.86 30.13 -1.25
N SER A 203 16.12 30.46 -0.19
CA SER A 203 16.05 31.80 0.40
C SER A 203 16.80 31.91 1.72
N SER A 204 17.03 33.15 2.16
CA SER A 204 17.69 33.47 3.43
C SER A 204 16.75 33.51 4.64
N GLU A 205 15.49 33.16 4.48
CA GLU A 205 14.47 33.14 5.54
C GLU A 205 13.90 31.73 5.69
N ASP A 206 13.44 31.38 6.89
CA ASP A 206 12.75 30.10 7.11
C ASP A 206 11.46 30.05 6.29
N VAL A 207 11.23 28.91 5.63
CA VAL A 207 9.99 28.65 4.88
C VAL A 207 9.14 27.68 5.68
N SER A 208 7.91 28.06 6.01
CA SER A 208 6.96 27.17 6.67
C SER A 208 5.83 26.78 5.73
N LEU A 209 5.41 25.51 5.76
CA LEU A 209 4.41 24.95 4.85
C LEU A 209 3.56 23.87 5.52
N TRP A 210 2.37 23.63 4.99
CA TRP A 210 1.61 22.40 5.24
C TRP A 210 2.00 21.37 4.20
N TRP A 211 2.34 20.15 4.64
CA TRP A 211 2.66 19.05 3.72
C TRP A 211 1.41 18.22 3.50
N VAL A 212 1.07 17.95 2.24
CA VAL A 212 -0.05 17.08 1.90
C VAL A 212 0.36 16.00 0.91
N GLU A 213 -0.42 14.95 0.83
CA GLU A 213 -0.28 13.88 -0.15
C GLU A 213 -1.64 13.71 -0.82
N TYR A 214 -1.64 13.74 -2.15
CA TYR A 214 -2.83 13.55 -2.97
C TYR A 214 -2.85 12.14 -3.53
N LEU A 215 -3.92 11.43 -3.24
CA LEU A 215 -4.13 10.05 -3.64
C LEU A 215 -5.41 9.98 -4.45
N SER A 216 -5.36 9.34 -5.61
CA SER A 216 -6.57 9.01 -6.36
C SER A 216 -6.57 7.59 -6.91
N GLY A 217 -7.65 6.89 -6.58
CA GLY A 217 -8.03 5.61 -7.12
C GLY A 217 -9.31 5.73 -7.93
N SER A 218 -9.25 6.29 -9.14
CA SER A 218 -10.42 6.42 -10.04
C SER A 218 -10.85 5.09 -10.70
N GLY A 219 -10.19 3.98 -10.36
CA GLY A 219 -10.50 2.64 -10.84
C GLY A 219 -11.63 1.99 -10.04
N GLU A 220 -11.68 0.66 -10.03
CA GLU A 220 -12.64 -0.11 -9.23
C GLU A 220 -12.03 -0.40 -7.86
N VAL A 221 -11.62 0.68 -7.17
CA VAL A 221 -10.98 0.61 -5.86
C VAL A 221 -11.73 1.46 -4.85
N GLN A 222 -11.64 1.10 -3.57
CA GLN A 222 -12.27 1.81 -2.47
C GLN A 222 -11.23 2.28 -1.46
N ALA A 223 -11.30 3.56 -1.10
CA ALA A 223 -10.46 4.12 -0.05
C ALA A 223 -10.82 3.48 1.31
N PHE A 224 -9.78 3.10 2.05
CA PHE A 224 -9.84 2.62 3.41
C PHE A 224 -8.88 3.43 4.26
N GLN A 225 -9.34 3.90 5.41
CA GLN A 225 -8.49 4.45 6.44
C GLN A 225 -8.80 3.76 7.76
N PRO A 226 -7.79 3.46 8.60
CA PRO A 226 -8.04 3.14 10.01
C PRO A 226 -8.92 4.20 10.65
N GLU A 227 -9.63 3.84 11.72
CA GLU A 227 -10.69 4.66 12.33
C GLU A 227 -11.97 4.72 11.47
N ALA A 228 -11.89 5.16 10.22
CA ALA A 228 -13.06 5.41 9.36
C ALA A 228 -13.61 4.16 8.65
N GLY A 229 -12.74 3.21 8.29
CA GLY A 229 -13.08 2.07 7.44
C GLY A 229 -13.14 2.45 5.95
N PHE A 230 -13.96 1.73 5.18
CA PHE A 230 -14.15 2.04 3.76
C PHE A 230 -15.02 3.27 3.53
N GLY A 231 -14.64 4.06 2.54
CA GLY A 231 -15.38 5.23 2.08
C GLY A 231 -14.50 6.48 2.03
N GLU A 232 -15.13 7.59 1.69
CA GLU A 232 -14.47 8.89 1.52
C GLU A 232 -15.07 9.89 2.51
N PRO A 233 -14.74 9.79 3.81
CA PRO A 233 -15.19 10.78 4.76
C PRO A 233 -14.71 12.16 4.30
N LEU A 234 -15.58 13.16 4.42
CA LEU A 234 -15.26 14.53 4.04
C LEU A 234 -13.98 15.01 4.73
N PHE A 235 -13.82 14.67 6.02
CA PHE A 235 -12.58 14.83 6.77
C PHE A 235 -12.49 13.72 7.82
N THR A 236 -11.27 13.36 8.21
CA THR A 236 -11.02 12.52 9.40
C THR A 236 -10.46 13.36 10.54
N ALA A 237 -10.47 12.80 11.75
CA ALA A 237 -9.63 13.28 12.83
C ALA A 237 -8.19 12.74 12.65
N GLY A 238 -7.26 13.24 13.48
CA GLY A 238 -5.99 12.54 13.69
C GLY A 238 -6.20 11.31 14.58
N CYS A 239 -5.23 10.39 14.58
CA CYS A 239 -5.40 9.11 15.26
C CYS A 239 -5.77 9.28 16.74
N PRO A 240 -6.81 8.59 17.25
CA PRO A 240 -7.19 8.70 18.65
C PRO A 240 -6.08 8.13 19.54
N ALA A 241 -5.83 8.75 20.69
CA ALA A 241 -4.78 8.32 21.62
C ALA A 241 -4.96 6.86 22.11
N SER A 242 -6.19 6.34 22.12
CA SER A 242 -6.50 4.95 22.45
C SER A 242 -6.07 3.95 21.38
N ALA A 243 -5.74 4.39 20.17
CA ALA A 243 -5.30 3.55 19.05
C ALA A 243 -3.78 3.44 18.95
N VAL A 244 -3.01 4.02 19.87
CA VAL A 244 -1.56 3.79 19.94
C VAL A 244 -1.27 2.36 20.40
N VAL A 245 -0.33 1.67 19.74
CA VAL A 245 0.01 0.26 20.01
C VAL A 245 1.50 0.06 20.26
N ALA A 246 1.84 -1.06 20.88
CA ALA A 246 3.22 -1.44 21.10
C ALA A 246 3.93 -1.81 19.79
N CYS A 247 5.16 -1.31 19.64
CA CYS A 247 6.07 -1.65 18.55
C CYS A 247 7.51 -1.76 19.07
N ASP A 248 8.43 -2.22 18.22
CA ASP A 248 9.84 -2.41 18.59
C ASP A 248 10.51 -1.11 19.07
N GLY A 249 10.06 0.04 18.54
CA GLY A 249 10.49 1.39 18.93
C GLY A 249 9.77 1.99 20.15
N GLY A 250 8.83 1.28 20.76
CA GLY A 250 8.00 1.75 21.87
C GLY A 250 6.52 1.76 21.52
N GLU A 251 6.02 2.92 21.10
CA GLU A 251 4.61 3.15 20.77
C GLU A 251 4.49 3.66 19.33
N CYS A 252 3.54 3.11 18.58
CA CYS A 252 3.33 3.41 17.16
C CYS A 252 1.85 3.75 16.87
N ASP A 253 1.66 4.58 15.86
CA ASP A 253 0.35 5.08 15.40
C ASP A 253 -0.31 4.03 14.47
N GLN A 254 -1.55 3.65 14.76
CA GLN A 254 -2.29 2.72 13.91
C GLN A 254 -2.93 3.35 12.66
N CYS A 255 -3.08 4.67 12.62
CA CYS A 255 -3.79 5.41 11.58
C CYS A 255 -2.88 6.03 10.51
N ASN A 256 -1.58 5.73 10.56
CA ASN A 256 -0.55 6.33 9.72
C ASN A 256 -0.50 5.79 8.29
N TYR A 257 -1.64 5.36 7.74
CA TYR A 257 -1.77 4.97 6.35
C TYR A 257 -3.16 5.23 5.76
N LEU A 258 -3.21 5.38 4.44
CA LEU A 258 -4.42 5.30 3.63
C LEU A 258 -4.22 4.18 2.62
N ALA A 259 -5.23 3.33 2.47
CA ALA A 259 -5.22 2.22 1.52
C ALA A 259 -6.32 2.37 0.47
N TYR A 260 -6.09 1.81 -0.70
CA TYR A 260 -7.11 1.46 -1.67
C TYR A 260 -7.20 -0.06 -1.75
N ALA A 261 -8.40 -0.61 -1.67
CA ALA A 261 -8.66 -2.04 -1.90
C ALA A 261 -9.55 -2.20 -3.14
N GLY A 262 -9.17 -3.10 -4.03
CA GLY A 262 -9.86 -3.36 -5.29
C GLY A 262 -11.08 -4.26 -5.11
N HIS A 263 -12.13 -3.95 -5.86
CA HIS A 263 -13.32 -4.78 -6.01
C HIS A 263 -13.56 -5.07 -7.49
N ASP A 264 -14.42 -6.06 -7.77
CA ASP A 264 -14.82 -6.45 -9.13
C ASP A 264 -13.62 -6.66 -10.09
N GLY A 265 -13.46 -5.83 -11.11
CA GLY A 265 -12.38 -5.87 -12.09
C GLY A 265 -10.99 -5.60 -11.51
N ALA A 266 -10.92 -4.98 -10.33
CA ALA A 266 -9.69 -4.77 -9.57
C ALA A 266 -9.46 -5.82 -8.47
N ALA A 267 -10.17 -6.96 -8.48
CA ALA A 267 -9.95 -8.00 -7.48
C ALA A 267 -8.46 -8.42 -7.39
N GLY A 268 -7.91 -8.40 -6.17
CA GLY A 268 -6.49 -8.70 -5.92
C GLY A 268 -5.55 -7.49 -5.96
N VAL A 269 -6.08 -6.30 -6.26
CA VAL A 269 -5.35 -5.02 -6.27
C VAL A 269 -5.51 -4.33 -4.93
N SER A 270 -4.40 -3.94 -4.29
CA SER A 270 -4.43 -2.93 -3.24
C SER A 270 -3.17 -2.08 -3.23
N TYR A 271 -3.34 -0.81 -2.91
CA TYR A 271 -2.29 0.19 -2.83
C TYR A 271 -2.38 0.91 -1.50
N GLY A 272 -1.31 1.53 -1.02
CA GLY A 272 -1.44 2.43 0.10
C GLY A 272 -0.25 3.34 0.31
N LEU A 273 -0.51 4.50 0.90
CA LEU A 273 0.54 5.39 1.41
C LEU A 273 0.66 5.19 2.91
N ILE A 274 1.88 4.97 3.38
CA ILE A 274 2.24 4.84 4.79
C ILE A 274 3.21 5.97 5.13
N HIS A 275 3.07 6.59 6.31
CA HIS A 275 3.93 7.67 6.77
C HIS A 275 4.22 7.56 8.27
N GLU A 276 5.16 8.35 8.77
CA GLU A 276 5.52 8.36 10.20
C GLU A 276 5.14 9.68 10.89
N VAL A 277 4.43 10.58 10.20
CA VAL A 277 4.02 11.88 10.76
C VAL A 277 2.78 11.71 11.66
N PRO A 278 2.90 11.91 12.99
CA PRO A 278 1.77 11.79 13.91
C PRO A 278 0.74 12.89 13.67
N ASP A 279 -0.49 12.73 14.17
CA ASP A 279 -1.54 13.76 14.10
C ASP A 279 -1.95 14.16 12.67
N SER A 280 -1.67 13.29 11.70
CA SER A 280 -2.11 13.42 10.32
C SER A 280 -3.60 13.06 10.18
N ALA A 281 -4.30 13.75 9.29
CA ALA A 281 -5.71 13.51 8.99
C ALA A 281 -5.97 13.65 7.49
N SER A 282 -7.10 13.16 6.99
CA SER A 282 -7.47 13.32 5.58
C SER A 282 -8.63 14.28 5.37
N PHE A 283 -8.71 14.79 4.14
CA PHE A 283 -9.87 15.42 3.55
C PHE A 283 -10.14 14.76 2.21
N SER A 284 -11.40 14.41 1.92
CA SER A 284 -11.75 13.75 0.66
C SER A 284 -12.68 14.61 -0.19
N THR A 285 -12.45 14.61 -1.50
CA THR A 285 -13.29 15.31 -2.47
C THR A 285 -13.19 14.65 -3.84
N ASP A 286 -14.33 14.42 -4.48
CA ASP A 286 -14.41 14.00 -5.89
C ASP A 286 -13.49 12.83 -6.26
N GLY A 287 -13.42 11.79 -5.41
CA GLY A 287 -12.56 10.60 -5.64
C GLY A 287 -11.08 10.80 -5.29
N VAL A 288 -10.73 11.96 -4.73
CA VAL A 288 -9.37 12.31 -4.29
C VAL A 288 -9.32 12.33 -2.77
N ASN A 289 -8.38 11.59 -2.20
CA ASN A 289 -8.07 11.64 -0.78
C ASN A 289 -6.80 12.49 -0.58
N VAL A 290 -6.92 13.56 0.21
CA VAL A 290 -5.83 14.46 0.56
C VAL A 290 -5.42 14.17 1.99
N LEU A 291 -4.26 13.53 2.19
CA LEU A 291 -3.67 13.35 3.51
C LEU A 291 -2.91 14.60 3.89
N ILE A 292 -3.28 15.22 5.01
CA ILE A 292 -2.65 16.40 5.59
C ILE A 292 -1.72 15.91 6.70
N LEU A 293 -0.41 16.03 6.50
CA LEU A 293 0.56 15.45 7.41
C LEU A 293 0.75 16.34 8.64
N GLY A 294 0.61 15.77 9.84
CA GLY A 294 0.80 16.46 11.12
C GLY A 294 -0.19 17.60 11.41
N SER A 295 -1.34 17.60 10.72
CA SER A 295 -2.40 18.57 10.92
C SER A 295 -3.74 18.01 10.40
N SER A 296 -4.79 18.83 10.42
CA SER A 296 -6.09 18.50 9.84
C SER A 296 -6.72 19.72 9.18
N LEU A 297 -7.66 19.51 8.26
CA LEU A 297 -8.39 20.61 7.65
C LEU A 297 -9.12 21.46 8.70
N ILE A 298 -9.68 20.83 9.75
CA ILE A 298 -10.36 21.54 10.84
C ILE A 298 -9.40 22.49 11.55
N LYS A 299 -8.17 22.04 11.85
CA LYS A 299 -7.14 22.89 12.48
C LYS A 299 -6.75 24.06 11.58
N ILE A 300 -6.55 23.81 10.29
CA ILE A 300 -6.16 24.82 9.31
C ILE A 300 -7.27 25.87 9.13
N VAL A 301 -8.52 25.43 8.98
CA VAL A 301 -9.72 26.27 8.90
C VAL A 301 -9.91 27.11 10.17
N ALA A 302 -9.52 26.57 11.33
CA ALA A 302 -9.50 27.28 12.61
C ALA A 302 -8.31 28.26 12.77
N GLY A 303 -7.43 28.37 11.76
CA GLY A 303 -6.30 29.30 11.73
C GLY A 303 -5.00 28.75 12.30
N SER A 304 -4.86 27.42 12.46
CA SER A 304 -3.58 26.81 12.86
C SER A 304 -2.53 27.09 11.79
N PRO A 305 -1.30 27.49 12.17
CA PRO A 305 -0.24 27.80 11.22
C PRO A 305 0.30 26.54 10.53
N PRO A 306 1.13 26.70 9.49
CA PRO A 306 1.99 25.64 8.96
C PRO A 306 2.79 24.93 10.06
N ASN A 307 2.94 23.61 9.93
CA ASN A 307 3.56 22.74 10.93
C ASN A 307 4.94 22.17 10.51
N PHE A 308 5.35 22.35 9.26
CA PHE A 308 6.70 22.07 8.80
C PHE A 308 7.49 23.35 8.56
N THR A 309 8.79 23.31 8.85
CA THR A 309 9.71 24.42 8.61
C THR A 309 10.97 23.92 7.92
N VAL A 310 11.30 24.50 6.77
CA VAL A 310 12.56 24.33 6.07
C VAL A 310 13.46 25.52 6.42
N PRO A 311 14.57 25.31 7.15
CA PRO A 311 15.43 26.41 7.59
C PRO A 311 15.97 27.25 6.44
N ALA A 312 16.27 28.52 6.69
CA ALA A 312 16.94 29.40 5.73
C ALA A 312 18.22 28.76 5.14
N ASN A 313 18.32 28.70 3.82
CA ASN A 313 19.40 28.01 3.08
C ASN A 313 19.63 26.54 3.51
N GLY A 314 18.63 25.93 4.14
CA GLY A 314 18.69 24.59 4.70
C GLY A 314 17.82 23.61 3.92
N GLU A 315 17.75 22.40 4.45
CA GLU A 315 16.96 21.31 3.88
C GLU A 315 16.08 20.65 4.94
N PHE A 316 14.98 20.06 4.49
CA PHE A 316 14.13 19.19 5.29
C PHE A 316 13.78 17.96 4.44
N SER A 317 13.82 16.77 5.03
CA SER A 317 13.50 15.53 4.33
C SER A 317 12.39 14.79 5.02
N LEU A 318 11.50 14.19 4.24
CA LEU A 318 10.40 13.39 4.72
C LEU A 318 10.35 12.05 3.98
N ARG A 319 10.34 10.96 4.76
CA ARG A 319 10.18 9.60 4.27
C ARG A 319 8.72 9.15 4.37
N ARG A 320 8.25 8.50 3.31
CA ARG A 320 6.96 7.80 3.22
C ARG A 320 7.17 6.48 2.49
N TYR A 321 6.14 5.64 2.44
CA TYR A 321 6.18 4.37 1.73
C TYR A 321 4.92 4.18 0.89
N PHE A 322 5.09 3.71 -0.33
CA PHE A 322 3.98 3.32 -1.19
C PHE A 322 3.92 1.79 -1.26
N ALA A 323 2.92 1.21 -0.61
CA ALA A 323 2.73 -0.22 -0.46
C ALA A 323 1.84 -0.81 -1.55
N VAL A 324 2.17 -2.02 -2.01
CA VAL A 324 1.37 -2.81 -2.95
C VAL A 324 1.01 -4.12 -2.29
N GLY A 325 -0.27 -4.29 -2.00
CA GLY A 325 -0.80 -5.41 -1.22
C GLY A 325 -1.43 -6.51 -2.10
N ASP A 326 -2.29 -7.32 -1.48
CA ASP A 326 -2.86 -8.52 -2.09
C ASP A 326 -4.32 -8.39 -2.56
N GLY A 327 -4.89 -7.19 -2.48
CA GLY A 327 -6.32 -6.96 -2.70
C GLY A 327 -7.06 -6.46 -1.47
N SER A 328 -6.52 -6.70 -0.27
CA SER A 328 -7.15 -6.29 0.99
C SER A 328 -6.55 -5.00 1.56
N ALA A 329 -7.34 -4.24 2.32
CA ALA A 329 -6.82 -3.13 3.12
C ALA A 329 -5.86 -3.63 4.22
N SER A 330 -6.16 -4.80 4.82
CA SER A 330 -5.28 -5.42 5.82
C SER A 330 -3.90 -5.77 5.29
N SER A 331 -3.72 -6.11 4.01
CA SER A 331 -2.37 -6.34 3.46
C SER A 331 -1.49 -5.08 3.47
N ILE A 332 -2.09 -3.89 3.34
CA ILE A 332 -1.38 -2.62 3.51
C ILE A 332 -1.04 -2.39 4.98
N ALA A 333 -1.96 -2.71 5.88
CA ALA A 333 -1.72 -2.65 7.33
C ALA A 333 -0.58 -3.60 7.75
N ASP A 334 -0.50 -4.80 7.17
CA ASP A 334 0.58 -5.77 7.45
C ASP A 334 1.94 -5.21 7.03
N ILE A 335 2.03 -4.58 5.86
CA ILE A 335 3.24 -3.91 5.38
C ILE A 335 3.62 -2.76 6.32
N ARG A 336 2.66 -1.94 6.73
CA ARG A 336 2.87 -0.89 7.73
C ARG A 336 3.39 -1.47 9.03
N ASN A 337 2.76 -2.52 9.54
CA ASN A 337 3.15 -3.15 10.80
C ASN A 337 4.60 -3.66 10.72
N GLN A 338 5.02 -4.20 9.58
CA GLN A 338 6.40 -4.61 9.35
C GLN A 338 7.38 -3.43 9.35
N ILE A 339 7.03 -2.32 8.68
CA ILE A 339 7.85 -1.11 8.61
C ILE A 339 8.05 -0.51 10.01
N ASP A 340 6.96 -0.38 10.76
CA ASP A 340 6.96 0.27 12.08
C ASP A 340 7.40 -0.68 13.22
N GLY A 341 7.58 -1.98 12.93
CA GLY A 341 7.85 -3.01 13.94
C GLY A 341 6.69 -3.19 14.92
N ILE A 342 5.45 -2.97 14.49
CA ILE A 342 4.26 -3.15 15.33
C ILE A 342 4.11 -4.61 15.70
N HIS A 343 3.92 -4.85 17.00
CA HIS A 343 3.67 -6.18 17.52
C HIS A 343 2.28 -6.63 17.07
N THR A 344 2.16 -7.85 16.56
CA THR A 344 0.89 -8.36 16.04
C THR A 344 0.62 -9.80 16.47
N GLY A 345 -0.63 -10.22 16.29
CA GLY A 345 -1.05 -11.62 16.30
C GLY A 345 -2.07 -11.90 15.20
N GLU A 346 -2.23 -13.18 14.87
CA GLU A 346 -3.13 -13.61 13.79
C GLU A 346 -4.59 -13.74 14.25
N LEU A 347 -5.50 -13.17 13.45
CA LEU A 347 -6.93 -13.47 13.48
C LEU A 347 -7.30 -14.26 12.22
N ALA A 348 -7.88 -15.44 12.40
CA ALA A 348 -8.38 -16.27 11.30
C ALA A 348 -9.78 -16.83 11.60
N GLY A 349 -10.55 -17.07 10.53
CA GLY A 349 -11.90 -17.63 10.67
C GLY A 349 -12.49 -18.12 9.36
N THR A 350 -13.78 -18.46 9.41
CA THR A 350 -14.54 -18.92 8.23
C THR A 350 -15.92 -18.31 8.22
N VAL A 351 -16.36 -17.80 7.07
CA VAL A 351 -17.72 -17.34 6.82
C VAL A 351 -18.45 -18.41 5.99
N SER A 352 -19.63 -18.81 6.47
CA SER A 352 -20.46 -19.80 5.81
C SER A 352 -21.94 -19.44 5.95
N SER A 353 -22.78 -19.94 5.04
CA SER A 353 -24.22 -19.79 5.06
C SER A 353 -24.88 -21.14 4.74
N GLY A 354 -25.76 -21.62 5.62
CA GLY A 354 -26.37 -22.94 5.46
C GLY A 354 -25.39 -24.11 5.49
N GLY A 355 -24.17 -23.91 6.00
CA GLY A 355 -23.08 -24.89 5.98
C GLY A 355 -22.17 -24.82 4.75
N GLU A 356 -22.52 -23.99 3.75
CA GLU A 356 -21.70 -23.77 2.56
C GLU A 356 -20.77 -22.56 2.74
N PRO A 357 -19.53 -22.62 2.25
CA PRO A 357 -18.59 -21.50 2.33
C PRO A 357 -19.11 -20.29 1.54
N VAL A 358 -18.90 -19.09 2.09
CA VAL A 358 -19.20 -17.84 1.39
C VAL A 358 -17.89 -17.19 1.00
N ALA A 359 -17.59 -17.19 -0.31
CA ALA A 359 -16.42 -16.51 -0.86
C ALA A 359 -16.66 -15.01 -1.00
N ASN A 360 -15.58 -14.23 -0.96
CA ASN A 360 -15.60 -12.77 -1.12
C ASN A 360 -16.52 -12.03 -0.12
N ALA A 361 -16.91 -12.67 0.99
CA ALA A 361 -17.49 -11.97 2.12
C ALA A 361 -16.43 -11.01 2.69
N SER A 362 -16.79 -9.74 2.84
CA SER A 362 -15.97 -8.75 3.52
C SER A 362 -16.08 -8.97 5.03
N VAL A 363 -14.94 -8.89 5.72
CA VAL A 363 -14.81 -9.10 7.15
C VAL A 363 -14.16 -7.85 7.73
N ALA A 364 -14.95 -7.08 8.48
CA ALA A 364 -14.48 -5.91 9.20
C ALA A 364 -14.13 -6.28 10.64
N VAL A 365 -13.02 -5.72 11.14
CA VAL A 365 -12.59 -5.83 12.53
C VAL A 365 -12.47 -4.44 13.12
N PHE A 366 -13.13 -4.21 14.25
CA PHE A 366 -13.23 -2.87 14.84
C PHE A 366 -13.28 -2.93 16.37
N GLN A 367 -13.13 -1.76 16.99
CA GLN A 367 -13.36 -1.54 18.41
C GLN A 367 -14.47 -0.50 18.58
N THR A 368 -15.41 -0.72 19.49
CA THR A 368 -16.37 0.31 19.85
C THR A 368 -15.74 1.31 20.83
N LEU A 369 -15.48 2.53 20.39
CA LEU A 369 -14.89 3.60 21.21
C LEU A 369 -15.93 4.31 22.09
N ASP A 370 -17.11 4.59 21.54
CA ASP A 370 -18.25 5.14 22.29
C ASP A 370 -19.55 4.43 21.89
N PRO A 371 -20.06 3.51 22.73
CA PRO A 371 -21.33 2.83 22.46
C PRO A 371 -22.56 3.72 22.67
N ASN A 372 -22.42 4.90 23.28
CA ASN A 372 -23.54 5.77 23.64
C ASN A 372 -23.84 6.85 22.58
N SER A 373 -22.93 7.06 21.62
CA SER A 373 -23.19 7.95 20.49
C SER A 373 -24.19 7.32 19.51
N THR A 374 -24.80 8.13 18.64
CA THR A 374 -25.75 7.65 17.63
C THR A 374 -25.38 8.19 16.24
N PRO A 375 -24.77 7.37 15.36
CA PRO A 375 -24.36 5.97 15.58
C PRO A 375 -23.20 5.82 16.58
N PRO A 376 -22.93 4.62 17.12
CA PRO A 376 -21.73 4.33 17.92
C PRO A 376 -20.46 4.75 17.19
N ILE A 377 -19.49 5.31 17.92
CA ILE A 377 -18.17 5.63 17.36
C ILE A 377 -17.36 4.35 17.36
N LEU A 378 -16.95 3.92 16.18
CA LEU A 378 -16.11 2.74 15.97
C LEU A 378 -14.71 3.18 15.58
N PHE A 379 -13.73 2.39 15.98
CA PHE A 379 -12.39 2.38 15.41
C PHE A 379 -12.27 1.17 14.51
N VAL A 380 -12.33 1.36 13.20
CA VAL A 380 -12.11 0.26 12.25
C VAL A 380 -10.62 -0.05 12.20
N ALA A 381 -10.22 -1.21 12.70
CA ALA A 381 -8.83 -1.63 12.83
C ALA A 381 -8.32 -2.35 11.58
N GLY A 382 -9.20 -3.03 10.85
CA GLY A 382 -8.81 -3.74 9.63
C GLY A 382 -9.99 -4.27 8.83
N ASN A 383 -9.71 -4.66 7.60
CA ASN A 383 -10.65 -5.33 6.71
C ASN A 383 -9.94 -6.34 5.80
N THR A 384 -10.57 -7.50 5.64
CA THR A 384 -10.15 -8.54 4.70
C THR A 384 -11.36 -9.16 4.00
N SER A 385 -11.11 -10.00 3.00
CA SER A 385 -12.12 -10.77 2.28
C SER A 385 -11.86 -12.26 2.40
N THR A 386 -12.93 -13.05 2.38
CA THR A 386 -12.84 -14.51 2.41
C THR A 386 -12.42 -15.10 1.07
N ASP A 387 -11.63 -16.16 1.12
CA ASP A 387 -11.25 -16.95 -0.05
C ASP A 387 -12.40 -17.84 -0.58
N ALA A 388 -12.13 -18.60 -1.65
CA ALA A 388 -13.10 -19.52 -2.25
C ALA A 388 -13.61 -20.62 -1.29
N SER A 389 -12.90 -20.88 -0.19
CA SER A 389 -13.30 -21.81 0.88
C SER A 389 -13.98 -21.11 2.06
N GLY A 390 -14.28 -19.82 1.92
CA GLY A 390 -14.90 -18.98 2.94
C GLY A 390 -13.95 -18.59 4.07
N LYS A 391 -12.64 -18.84 3.95
CA LYS A 391 -11.66 -18.57 5.01
C LYS A 391 -11.08 -17.17 4.88
N TYR A 392 -10.81 -16.54 6.01
CA TYR A 392 -10.10 -15.27 6.07
C TYR A 392 -8.98 -15.34 7.11
N ARG A 393 -7.99 -14.48 6.92
CA ARG A 393 -6.92 -14.19 7.89
C ARG A 393 -6.53 -12.72 7.81
N LEU A 394 -6.11 -12.14 8.92
CA LEU A 394 -5.47 -10.82 9.00
C LEU A 394 -4.59 -10.73 10.26
N SER A 395 -3.57 -9.87 10.20
CA SER A 395 -2.74 -9.55 11.36
C SER A 395 -3.26 -8.29 12.06
N LEU A 396 -3.32 -8.33 13.39
CA LEU A 396 -3.77 -7.19 14.20
C LEU A 396 -2.85 -6.99 15.41
N PRO A 397 -2.70 -5.75 15.89
CA PRO A 397 -2.07 -5.53 17.19
C PRO A 397 -2.82 -6.26 18.32
N PRO A 398 -2.15 -6.59 19.43
CA PRO A 398 -2.81 -7.16 20.59
C PRO A 398 -3.91 -6.23 21.12
N GLY A 399 -5.08 -6.80 21.41
CA GLY A 399 -6.24 -6.02 21.86
C GLY A 399 -7.54 -6.81 21.82
N ASP A 400 -8.60 -6.21 22.37
CA ASP A 400 -9.96 -6.71 22.27
C ASP A 400 -10.65 -6.05 21.07
N TYR A 401 -11.32 -6.85 20.24
CA TYR A 401 -11.96 -6.44 19.00
C TYR A 401 -13.33 -7.09 18.83
N GLU A 402 -14.09 -6.52 17.91
CA GLU A 402 -15.35 -7.01 17.38
C GLU A 402 -15.19 -7.33 15.89
N VAL A 403 -15.74 -8.47 15.46
CA VAL A 403 -15.65 -8.97 14.09
C VAL A 403 -17.04 -9.10 13.50
N GLN A 404 -17.23 -8.59 12.29
CA GLN A 404 -18.48 -8.73 11.54
C GLN A 404 -18.21 -9.00 10.07
N ALA A 405 -18.95 -9.95 9.51
CA ALA A 405 -18.88 -10.30 8.09
C ALA A 405 -20.14 -9.81 7.35
N ASN A 406 -19.95 -9.30 6.15
CA ASN A 406 -21.00 -8.93 5.20
C ASN A 406 -20.73 -9.54 3.82
N ALA A 407 -21.79 -9.96 3.13
CA ALA A 407 -21.71 -10.46 1.77
C ALA A 407 -23.01 -10.14 1.03
N ASP A 408 -22.90 -9.69 -0.22
CA ASP A 408 -24.07 -9.36 -1.04
C ASP A 408 -24.98 -10.57 -1.24
N GLY A 409 -26.28 -10.36 -1.07
CA GLY A 409 -27.29 -11.43 -1.15
C GLY A 409 -27.41 -12.30 0.10
N TYR A 410 -26.64 -12.04 1.16
CA TYR A 410 -26.74 -12.73 2.45
C TYR A 410 -27.32 -11.81 3.53
N LEU A 411 -28.10 -12.38 4.43
CA LEU A 411 -28.52 -11.69 5.66
C LEU A 411 -27.37 -11.69 6.66
N PHE A 412 -27.30 -10.65 7.50
CA PHE A 412 -26.42 -10.69 8.66
C PHE A 412 -26.78 -11.89 9.56
N ALA A 413 -25.76 -12.63 9.99
CA ALA A 413 -25.95 -13.80 10.83
C ALA A 413 -26.52 -13.42 12.22
N ASN A 414 -26.13 -12.26 12.74
CA ASN A 414 -26.58 -11.71 14.03
C ASN A 414 -26.44 -10.18 13.99
N ASP A 415 -27.33 -9.48 14.70
CA ASP A 415 -27.25 -8.02 14.92
C ASP A 415 -26.09 -7.65 15.87
N LYS A 416 -25.47 -8.65 16.53
CA LYS A 416 -24.33 -8.47 17.42
C LYS A 416 -23.03 -8.98 16.78
N PRO A 417 -21.98 -8.13 16.70
CA PRO A 417 -20.64 -8.56 16.31
C PRO A 417 -20.07 -9.66 17.23
N ALA A 418 -19.12 -10.44 16.71
CA ALA A 418 -18.41 -11.44 17.50
C ALA A 418 -17.22 -10.80 18.23
N ALA A 419 -17.13 -10.94 19.54
CA ALA A 419 -16.00 -10.45 20.33
C ALA A 419 -14.80 -11.41 20.25
N ILE A 420 -13.59 -10.85 20.15
CA ILE A 420 -12.34 -11.61 20.10
C ILE A 420 -11.22 -10.83 20.82
N SER A 421 -10.26 -11.55 21.41
CA SER A 421 -9.04 -10.97 21.98
C SER A 421 -7.83 -11.49 21.20
N ILE A 422 -7.00 -10.59 20.71
CA ILE A 422 -5.75 -10.89 20.01
C ILE A 422 -4.58 -10.71 20.98
N ALA A 423 -3.69 -11.71 21.00
CA ALA A 423 -2.43 -11.66 21.74
C ALA A 423 -1.27 -11.57 20.74
N ARG A 424 -0.12 -11.07 21.18
CA ARG A 424 1.09 -11.04 20.35
C ARG A 424 1.53 -12.47 20.02
N ASP A 425 1.91 -12.72 18.77
CA ASP A 425 2.59 -13.95 18.39
C ASP A 425 3.92 -14.08 19.13
N THR A 426 4.23 -15.30 19.58
CA THR A 426 5.40 -15.59 20.42
C THR A 426 6.69 -15.78 19.65
#